data_AF-A0A6N8JMV9-F1
#
_entry.id   AF-A0A6N8JMV9-F1
#
_cell.length_a   1.000
_cell.length_b   1.000
_cell.length_c   1.000
_cell.angle_alpha   90.00
_cell.angle_beta   90.00
_cell.angle_gamma   90.00
#
_symmetry.space_group_name_H-M   'P 1'
#
loop_
_entity.id
_entity.type
_entity.pdbx_description
1 polymer ?
#
loop_
_entity_poly.entity_id
_entity_poly.type
_entity_poly.pdbx_seq_one_letter_code
_entity_poly.pdbx_strand_id
1 'polypeptide(L)'
;MNRKKAADTLAAGKAYGGNPRRRERDFGRVFTGMLFALFVITLLMAILTGTGVYRTLHQEGDVADNQRLSLTLLANDVRANDQINAVAGAWVSADKVQLEVAEAGAGLDSATIEGTEHCVLDGPALVLRETLPSGVYETRLYSYDGTIMEEYALAEAPYDPEKATAIVDSSVFGFVYENGLLTIVTDAGEVSVALRSGGGER
;
A
#
# COMPACT_ATOMS: atom_id res chain seq x y z
N MET A 1 -78.23 56.12 -60.79
CA MET A 1 -77.49 56.17 -62.08
C MET A 1 -76.01 56.36 -61.75
N ASN A 2 -75.01 55.48 -61.92
CA ASN A 2 -74.79 54.09 -62.42
C ASN A 2 -73.60 54.09 -63.42
N ARG A 3 -72.65 53.12 -63.33
CA ARG A 3 -71.39 52.88 -64.14
C ARG A 3 -70.19 53.79 -63.78
N LYS A 4 -68.87 53.42 -63.79
CA LYS A 4 -67.93 52.48 -64.53
C LYS A 4 -67.45 53.00 -65.91
N LYS A 5 -66.18 52.90 -66.40
CA LYS A 5 -64.83 52.40 -65.96
C LYS A 5 -64.13 53.39 -64.96
N ALA A 6 -62.92 53.30 -64.38
CA ALA A 6 -61.74 52.39 -64.26
C ALA A 6 -60.56 52.39 -65.30
N ALA A 7 -59.32 52.15 -64.82
CA ALA A 7 -58.02 52.00 -65.53
C ALA A 7 -57.02 51.31 -64.54
N ASP A 8 -56.35 50.19 -64.83
CA ASP A 8 -55.10 49.97 -65.63
C ASP A 8 -53.78 50.36 -64.89
N THR A 9 -52.69 49.56 -64.80
CA THR A 9 -52.46 48.09 -64.95
C THR A 9 -51.06 47.69 -64.39
N LEU A 10 -50.83 46.44 -63.94
CA LEU A 10 -49.52 45.71 -63.81
C LEU A 10 -48.41 46.30 -62.86
N ALA A 11 -47.36 45.57 -62.37
CA ALA A 11 -47.13 44.14 -62.11
C ALA A 11 -45.94 43.86 -61.11
N ALA A 12 -46.02 42.70 -60.44
CA ALA A 12 -45.00 41.84 -59.76
C ALA A 12 -43.57 42.31 -59.35
N GLY A 13 -43.16 41.91 -58.13
CA GLY A 13 -41.76 41.88 -57.64
C GLY A 13 -41.52 40.76 -56.59
N LYS A 14 -40.32 40.17 -56.56
CA LYS A 14 -39.84 39.06 -55.67
C LYS A 14 -39.01 39.60 -54.49
N ALA A 15 -38.74 38.90 -53.37
CA ALA A 15 -39.12 37.58 -52.85
C ALA A 15 -38.92 37.52 -51.30
N TYR A 16 -39.44 36.47 -50.65
CA TYR A 16 -39.15 36.15 -49.24
C TYR A 16 -37.83 35.36 -49.09
N GLY A 17 -37.06 35.59 -48.01
CA GLY A 17 -35.73 34.96 -47.86
C GLY A 17 -35.01 35.11 -46.51
N GLY A 18 -35.73 35.16 -45.38
CA GLY A 18 -35.09 35.11 -44.05
C GLY A 18 -34.53 33.71 -43.72
N ASN A 19 -33.27 33.61 -43.28
CA ASN A 19 -32.56 32.33 -43.06
C ASN A 19 -32.38 32.00 -41.56
N PRO A 20 -33.20 31.12 -40.95
CA PRO A 20 -33.18 30.87 -39.50
C PRO A 20 -32.22 29.74 -39.08
N ARG A 21 -30.92 29.82 -39.45
CA ARG A 21 -29.92 28.75 -39.21
C ARG A 21 -28.82 29.12 -38.20
N ARG A 22 -29.20 29.63 -37.01
CA ARG A 22 -28.23 29.98 -35.95
C ARG A 22 -28.38 29.21 -34.64
N ARG A 23 -29.51 28.53 -34.37
CA ARG A 23 -29.83 27.94 -33.05
C ARG A 23 -29.36 26.50 -32.83
N GLU A 24 -29.15 25.73 -33.90
CA GLU A 24 -28.82 24.29 -33.81
C GLU A 24 -27.37 24.02 -33.35
N ARG A 25 -26.47 24.98 -33.56
CA ARG A 25 -25.03 24.81 -33.31
C ARG A 25 -24.66 24.77 -31.83
N ASP A 26 -25.43 25.45 -30.99
CA ASP A 26 -25.14 25.56 -29.57
C ASP A 26 -25.54 24.28 -28.82
N PHE A 27 -26.64 23.65 -29.22
CA PHE A 27 -27.14 22.41 -28.62
C PHE A 27 -26.13 21.26 -28.74
N GLY A 28 -25.51 21.10 -29.91
CA GLY A 28 -24.46 20.09 -30.11
C GLY A 28 -23.20 20.35 -29.26
N ARG A 29 -22.81 21.61 -29.06
CA ARG A 29 -21.64 21.95 -28.22
C ARG A 29 -21.90 21.72 -26.74
N VAL A 30 -23.10 22.06 -26.25
CA VAL A 30 -23.53 21.77 -24.87
C VAL A 30 -23.63 20.26 -24.64
N PHE A 31 -24.24 19.51 -25.57
CA PHE A 31 -24.36 18.06 -25.46
C PHE A 31 -23.00 17.35 -25.41
N THR A 32 -22.09 17.63 -26.36
CA THR A 32 -20.75 17.02 -26.36
C THR A 32 -19.93 17.45 -25.14
N GLY A 33 -20.07 18.70 -24.68
CA GLY A 33 -19.43 19.16 -23.44
C GLY A 33 -19.93 18.41 -22.19
N MET A 34 -21.24 18.18 -22.09
CA MET A 34 -21.84 17.43 -20.98
C MET A 34 -21.43 15.94 -21.00
N LEU A 35 -21.41 15.32 -22.19
CA LEU A 35 -20.93 13.94 -22.36
C LEU A 35 -19.45 13.81 -21.96
N PHE A 36 -18.61 14.75 -22.40
CA PHE A 36 -17.18 14.76 -22.06
C PHE A 36 -16.95 14.99 -20.56
N ALA A 37 -17.68 15.91 -19.93
CA ALA A 37 -17.60 16.13 -18.49
C ALA A 37 -18.02 14.87 -17.69
N LEU A 38 -19.11 14.20 -18.10
CA LEU A 38 -19.54 12.95 -17.49
C LEU A 38 -18.47 11.85 -17.67
N PHE A 39 -17.90 11.71 -18.87
CA PHE A 39 -16.83 10.75 -19.15
C PHE A 39 -15.60 11.00 -18.25
N VAL A 40 -15.15 12.25 -18.14
CA VAL A 40 -14.03 12.63 -17.25
C VAL A 40 -14.36 12.34 -15.79
N ILE A 41 -15.58 12.62 -15.31
CA ILE A 41 -16.00 12.27 -13.93
C ILE A 41 -15.99 10.76 -13.72
N THR A 42 -16.48 9.96 -14.67
CA THR A 42 -16.41 8.49 -14.57
C THR A 42 -14.97 7.96 -14.64
N LEU A 43 -14.10 8.61 -15.41
CA LEU A 43 -12.68 8.23 -15.48
C LEU A 43 -11.94 8.57 -14.18
N LEU A 44 -12.20 9.73 -13.59
CA LEU A 44 -11.66 10.13 -12.29
C LEU A 44 -12.15 9.22 -11.17
N MET A 45 -13.44 8.88 -11.15
CA MET A 45 -13.98 7.88 -10.21
C MET A 45 -13.30 6.52 -10.40
N ALA A 46 -13.16 6.04 -11.63
CA ALA A 46 -12.47 4.77 -11.91
C ALA A 46 -10.99 4.79 -11.49
N ILE A 47 -10.30 5.93 -11.62
CA ILE A 47 -8.92 6.11 -11.13
C ILE A 47 -8.88 6.10 -9.60
N LEU A 48 -9.73 6.87 -8.91
CA LEU A 48 -9.81 6.89 -7.44
C LEU A 48 -10.13 5.49 -6.88
N THR A 49 -11.11 4.79 -7.47
CA THR A 49 -11.42 3.40 -7.13
C THR A 49 -10.24 2.48 -7.42
N GLY A 50 -9.57 2.62 -8.56
CA GLY A 50 -8.38 1.82 -8.91
C GLY A 50 -7.22 2.01 -7.93
N THR A 51 -6.97 3.23 -7.46
CA THR A 51 -5.93 3.51 -6.44
C THR A 51 -6.33 3.09 -5.04
N GLY A 52 -7.63 3.14 -4.70
CA GLY A 52 -8.13 2.74 -3.37
C GLY A 52 -8.22 1.21 -3.22
N VAL A 53 -8.85 0.53 -4.18
CA VAL A 53 -9.08 -0.93 -4.14
C VAL A 53 -7.76 -1.72 -4.12
N TYR A 54 -6.67 -1.17 -4.65
CA TYR A 54 -5.34 -1.78 -4.54
C TYR A 54 -4.84 -1.95 -3.09
N ARG A 55 -5.38 -1.18 -2.13
CA ARG A 55 -5.15 -1.33 -0.68
C ARG A 55 -6.27 -2.07 0.06
N THR A 56 -7.33 -2.54 -0.62
CA THR A 56 -8.50 -3.21 0.01
C THR A 56 -8.74 -4.62 -0.51
N LEU A 57 -7.75 -5.23 -1.19
CA LEU A 57 -7.84 -6.61 -1.68
C LEU A 57 -7.49 -7.69 -0.63
N HIS A 58 -7.36 -7.32 0.65
CA HIS A 58 -7.34 -8.21 1.81
C HIS A 58 -8.37 -7.73 2.85
N GLN A 59 -9.67 -7.92 2.56
CA GLN A 59 -10.72 -7.87 3.57
C GLN A 59 -11.75 -8.99 3.32
N GLU A 60 -12.15 -9.65 4.42
CA GLU A 60 -13.16 -10.72 4.51
C GLU A 60 -12.84 -12.06 3.81
N GLY A 61 -11.99 -12.88 4.46
CA GLY A 61 -11.84 -14.31 4.18
C GLY A 61 -11.03 -15.08 5.24
N ASP A 62 -11.59 -16.18 5.76
CA ASP A 62 -10.91 -17.29 6.45
C ASP A 62 -9.89 -16.99 7.58
N VAL A 63 -10.41 -16.50 8.72
CA VAL A 63 -9.70 -16.25 10.01
C VAL A 63 -9.21 -17.54 10.72
N ALA A 64 -8.83 -18.58 9.97
CA ALA A 64 -8.27 -19.83 10.52
C ALA A 64 -7.26 -20.47 9.55
N ASP A 65 -7.59 -20.55 8.26
CA ASP A 65 -6.63 -21.02 7.26
C ASP A 65 -5.60 -19.93 6.93
N ASN A 66 -5.99 -18.65 6.86
CA ASN A 66 -5.03 -17.55 6.76
C ASN A 66 -4.11 -17.47 7.99
N GLN A 67 -4.63 -17.67 9.22
CA GLN A 67 -3.79 -17.71 10.43
C GLN A 67 -2.62 -18.72 10.30
N ARG A 68 -2.91 -19.93 9.80
CA ARG A 68 -1.90 -20.96 9.59
C ARG A 68 -0.95 -20.62 8.44
N LEU A 69 -1.46 -20.04 7.36
CA LEU A 69 -0.66 -19.62 6.22
C LEU A 69 0.30 -18.49 6.62
N SER A 70 -0.16 -17.45 7.31
CA SER A 70 0.65 -16.32 7.76
C SER A 70 1.73 -16.73 8.77
N LEU A 71 1.40 -17.55 9.78
CA LEU A 71 2.42 -18.10 10.68
C LEU A 71 3.42 -18.99 9.93
N THR A 72 2.99 -19.71 8.90
CA THR A 72 3.88 -20.50 8.03
C THR A 72 4.75 -19.62 7.12
N LEU A 73 4.24 -18.48 6.64
CA LEU A 73 5.00 -17.51 5.84
C LEU A 73 6.09 -16.86 6.69
N LEU A 74 5.74 -16.31 7.86
CA LEU A 74 6.70 -15.75 8.81
C LEU A 74 7.78 -16.79 9.20
N ALA A 75 7.38 -18.03 9.50
CA ALA A 75 8.32 -19.09 9.82
C ALA A 75 9.20 -19.53 8.65
N ASN A 76 8.72 -19.42 7.41
CA ASN A 76 9.50 -19.74 6.21
C ASN A 76 10.47 -18.62 5.85
N ASP A 77 10.06 -17.35 5.93
CA ASP A 77 10.93 -16.21 5.64
C ASP A 77 12.08 -16.13 6.64
N VAL A 78 11.77 -16.15 7.95
CA VAL A 78 12.80 -16.20 9.00
C VAL A 78 13.81 -17.32 8.76
N ARG A 79 13.32 -18.50 8.34
CA ARG A 79 14.14 -19.69 8.06
C ARG A 79 14.92 -19.59 6.74
N ALA A 80 14.48 -18.76 5.79
CA ALA A 80 15.20 -18.49 4.55
C ALA A 80 16.37 -17.50 4.78
N ASN A 81 16.18 -16.54 5.70
CA ASN A 81 17.15 -15.49 6.05
C ASN A 81 18.08 -15.85 7.24
N ASP A 82 17.96 -17.05 7.83
CA ASP A 82 18.78 -17.51 8.97
C ASP A 82 20.28 -17.61 8.65
N GLN A 83 21.08 -16.76 9.29
CA GLN A 83 22.56 -16.83 9.32
C GLN A 83 23.11 -16.78 10.74
N ILE A 84 24.40 -17.10 10.90
CA ILE A 84 25.11 -17.05 12.19
C ILE A 84 25.11 -15.62 12.71
N ASN A 85 24.64 -15.41 13.95
CA ASN A 85 24.45 -14.09 14.57
C ASN A 85 23.55 -13.12 13.75
N ALA A 86 22.60 -13.63 12.96
CA ALA A 86 21.71 -12.81 12.14
C ALA A 86 20.68 -12.01 12.94
N VAL A 87 20.22 -12.52 14.09
CA VAL A 87 19.08 -11.95 14.82
C VAL A 87 19.46 -10.67 15.56
N ALA A 88 18.70 -9.62 15.28
CA ALA A 88 18.73 -8.35 15.98
C ALA A 88 17.29 -7.81 16.10
N GLY A 89 17.09 -6.80 16.94
CA GLY A 89 15.86 -6.03 17.00
C GLY A 89 16.16 -4.53 17.00
N ALA A 90 15.25 -3.72 16.47
CA ALA A 90 15.47 -2.30 16.26
C ALA A 90 14.30 -1.45 16.73
N TRP A 91 14.59 -0.40 17.51
CA TRP A 91 13.68 0.71 17.74
C TRP A 91 13.96 1.82 16.71
N VAL A 92 12.94 2.30 16.01
CA VAL A 92 13.11 3.23 14.88
C VAL A 92 12.40 4.54 15.20
N SER A 93 13.15 5.57 15.62
CA SER A 93 12.62 6.94 15.70
C SER A 93 12.79 7.68 14.38
N ALA A 94 12.18 8.87 14.26
CA ALA A 94 12.25 9.67 13.04
C ALA A 94 13.68 10.10 12.65
N ASP A 95 14.57 10.26 13.63
CA ASP A 95 15.96 10.71 13.43
C ASP A 95 17.00 9.60 13.67
N LYS A 96 16.63 8.44 14.27
CA LYS A 96 17.59 7.42 14.70
C LYS A 96 17.03 5.99 14.74
N VAL A 97 17.77 5.04 14.17
CA VAL A 97 17.61 3.60 14.46
C VAL A 97 18.48 3.21 15.67
N GLN A 98 17.90 2.47 16.62
CA GLN A 98 18.61 1.90 17.76
C GLN A 98 18.56 0.37 17.61
N LEU A 99 19.66 -0.24 17.18
CA LEU A 99 19.77 -1.67 16.89
C LEU A 99 20.43 -2.42 18.05
N GLU A 100 19.77 -3.46 18.53
CA GLU A 100 20.28 -4.42 19.52
C GLU A 100 20.47 -5.78 18.84
N VAL A 101 21.71 -6.29 18.81
CA VAL A 101 22.03 -7.59 18.18
C VAL A 101 22.04 -8.67 19.26
N ALA A 102 21.37 -9.80 19.00
CA ALA A 102 21.34 -10.90 19.95
C ALA A 102 22.73 -11.58 20.04
N GLU A 103 23.41 -11.43 21.18
CA GLU A 103 24.68 -12.11 21.42
C GLU A 103 24.48 -13.61 21.66
N ALA A 104 25.52 -14.42 21.38
CA ALA A 104 25.45 -15.87 21.56
C ALA A 104 25.27 -16.26 23.03
N GLY A 105 24.04 -16.64 23.41
CA GLY A 105 23.65 -16.97 24.78
C GLY A 105 22.96 -15.83 25.55
N ALA A 106 22.84 -14.64 24.95
CA ALA A 106 21.92 -13.62 25.41
C ALA A 106 20.55 -13.81 24.72
N GLY A 107 19.47 -13.62 25.47
CA GLY A 107 18.12 -13.52 24.89
C GLY A 107 17.87 -12.14 24.29
N LEU A 108 16.93 -12.06 23.36
CA LEU A 108 16.38 -10.81 22.84
C LEU A 108 14.85 -10.89 22.93
N ASP A 109 14.22 -9.99 23.68
CA ASP A 109 12.76 -9.89 23.78
C ASP A 109 12.31 -8.52 23.29
N SER A 110 11.41 -8.51 22.30
CA SER A 110 10.71 -7.31 21.81
C SER A 110 10.14 -6.44 22.94
N ALA A 111 9.65 -7.03 24.04
CA ALA A 111 9.10 -6.30 25.18
C ALA A 111 10.16 -5.58 26.04
N THR A 112 11.46 -5.79 25.79
CA THR A 112 12.57 -5.04 26.41
C THR A 112 13.22 -4.02 25.46
N ILE A 113 12.92 -4.07 24.17
CA ILE A 113 13.46 -3.13 23.17
C ILE A 113 12.62 -1.85 23.20
N GLU A 114 13.01 -0.89 24.03
CA GLU A 114 12.38 0.44 24.10
C GLU A 114 13.38 1.56 23.75
N GLY A 115 12.91 2.59 23.06
CA GLY A 115 13.68 3.80 22.76
C GLY A 115 13.21 5.02 23.55
N THR A 116 14.12 5.98 23.74
CA THR A 116 13.85 7.28 24.40
C THR A 116 12.93 8.22 23.61
N GLU A 117 12.56 7.84 22.39
CA GLU A 117 11.81 8.63 21.42
C GLU A 117 10.69 7.78 20.84
N HIS A 118 9.61 8.42 20.37
CA HIS A 118 8.48 7.71 19.75
C HIS A 118 8.95 6.90 18.53
N CYS A 119 8.55 5.62 18.46
CA CYS A 119 8.79 4.79 17.28
C CYS A 119 7.92 5.31 16.11
N VAL A 120 8.42 5.20 14.88
CA VAL A 120 7.65 5.46 13.64
C VAL A 120 6.93 4.21 13.12
N LEU A 121 7.11 3.09 13.83
CA LEU A 121 6.50 1.78 13.61
C LEU A 121 5.63 1.43 14.84
N ASP A 122 4.72 0.47 14.70
CA ASP A 122 3.83 0.02 15.79
C ASP A 122 4.53 -0.95 16.76
N GLY A 123 5.77 -0.61 17.16
CA GLY A 123 6.62 -1.41 18.04
C GLY A 123 8.06 -1.55 17.52
N PRO A 124 8.85 -2.48 18.08
CA PRO A 124 10.18 -2.82 17.57
C PRO A 124 10.10 -3.61 16.25
N ALA A 125 11.10 -3.43 15.39
CA ALA A 125 11.34 -4.31 14.24
C ALA A 125 12.20 -5.51 14.64
N LEU A 126 11.86 -6.70 14.15
CA LEU A 126 12.76 -7.85 14.07
C LEU A 126 13.68 -7.63 12.85
N VAL A 127 14.98 -7.86 13.01
CA VAL A 127 15.97 -7.67 11.93
C VAL A 127 16.80 -8.94 11.79
N LEU A 128 16.80 -9.52 10.58
CA LEU A 128 17.63 -10.66 10.20
C LEU A 128 18.74 -10.18 9.27
N ARG A 129 19.99 -10.31 9.72
CA ARG A 129 21.17 -9.71 9.08
C ARG A 129 21.95 -10.75 8.28
N GLU A 130 21.99 -10.60 6.96
CA GLU A 130 22.82 -11.39 6.06
C GLU A 130 24.16 -10.66 5.80
N THR A 131 25.29 -11.37 5.91
CA THR A 131 26.63 -10.81 5.65
C THR A 131 27.24 -11.38 4.37
N LEU A 132 27.21 -10.59 3.29
CA LEU A 132 27.74 -10.96 1.97
C LEU A 132 29.02 -10.19 1.62
N PRO A 133 29.82 -10.68 0.65
CA PRO A 133 30.97 -9.93 0.11
C PRO A 133 30.59 -8.58 -0.54
N SER A 134 29.31 -8.36 -0.85
CA SER A 134 28.75 -7.11 -1.38
C SER A 134 28.32 -6.10 -0.30
N GLY A 135 28.19 -6.53 0.96
CA GLY A 135 27.68 -5.71 2.07
C GLY A 135 26.87 -6.53 3.07
N VAL A 136 26.44 -5.88 4.15
CA VAL A 136 25.44 -6.45 5.08
C VAL A 136 24.05 -6.04 4.59
N TYR A 137 23.16 -7.01 4.47
CA TYR A 137 21.76 -6.83 4.12
C TYR A 137 20.87 -7.18 5.32
N GLU A 138 19.68 -6.61 5.35
CA GLU A 138 18.75 -6.71 6.46
C GLU A 138 17.35 -7.03 5.92
N THR A 139 16.82 -8.20 6.30
CA THR A 139 15.39 -8.52 6.16
C THR A 139 14.72 -8.08 7.46
N ARG A 140 13.86 -7.05 7.37
CA ARG A 140 13.25 -6.37 8.52
C ARG A 140 11.77 -6.71 8.56
N LEU A 141 11.30 -7.25 9.68
CA LEU A 141 9.88 -7.53 9.91
C LEU A 141 9.36 -6.62 11.01
N TYR A 142 8.27 -5.90 10.77
CA TYR A 142 7.72 -4.92 11.73
C TYR A 142 6.23 -4.70 11.56
N SER A 143 5.55 -4.27 12.63
CA SER A 143 4.15 -3.82 12.55
C SER A 143 4.06 -2.36 12.11
N TYR A 144 3.13 -2.06 11.21
CA TYR A 144 2.80 -0.71 10.76
C TYR A 144 1.35 -0.64 10.23
N ASP A 145 0.55 0.29 10.75
CA ASP A 145 -0.88 0.47 10.44
C ASP A 145 -1.68 -0.85 10.63
N GLY A 146 -1.34 -1.59 11.69
CA GLY A 146 -1.95 -2.89 12.02
C GLY A 146 -1.59 -4.04 11.07
N THR A 147 -0.54 -3.88 10.25
CA THR A 147 -0.06 -4.89 9.29
C THR A 147 1.38 -5.26 9.60
N ILE A 148 1.72 -6.55 9.59
CA ILE A 148 3.13 -6.98 9.61
C ILE A 148 3.70 -6.84 8.20
N MET A 149 4.73 -6.01 8.10
CA MET A 149 5.45 -5.64 6.90
C MET A 149 6.84 -6.30 6.87
N GLU A 150 7.36 -6.57 5.67
CA GLU A 150 8.70 -7.07 5.40
C GLU A 150 9.45 -6.09 4.47
N GLU A 151 10.66 -5.69 4.86
CA GLU A 151 11.51 -4.79 4.09
C GLU A 151 12.93 -5.38 3.96
N TYR A 152 13.32 -5.75 2.74
CA TYR A 152 14.69 -6.16 2.42
C TYR A 152 15.53 -4.97 1.96
N ALA A 153 16.55 -4.63 2.74
CA ALA A 153 17.36 -3.44 2.54
C ALA A 153 18.87 -3.71 2.74
N LEU A 154 19.70 -2.73 2.38
CA LEU A 154 21.09 -2.69 2.87
C LEU A 154 21.08 -2.25 4.34
N ALA A 155 22.03 -2.73 5.14
CA ALA A 155 22.18 -2.28 6.52
C ALA A 155 22.30 -0.75 6.64
N GLU A 156 21.74 -0.19 7.71
CA GLU A 156 21.64 1.25 7.98
C GLU A 156 20.81 2.07 6.96
N ALA A 157 20.23 1.46 5.92
CA ALA A 157 19.28 2.16 5.05
C ALA A 157 18.04 2.62 5.86
N PRO A 158 17.45 3.81 5.57
CA PRO A 158 16.20 4.24 6.17
C PRO A 158 15.08 3.22 6.01
N TYR A 159 14.13 3.20 6.95
CA TYR A 159 12.91 2.40 6.84
C TYR A 159 11.90 3.14 5.96
N ASP A 160 11.23 2.44 5.04
CA ASP A 160 10.23 2.99 4.14
C ASP A 160 8.94 2.13 4.14
N PRO A 161 8.10 2.21 5.20
CA PRO A 161 6.91 1.37 5.34
C PRO A 161 5.89 1.47 4.19
N GLU A 162 5.89 2.59 3.43
CA GLU A 162 5.05 2.73 2.24
C GLU A 162 5.52 1.90 1.03
N LYS A 163 6.75 1.35 1.09
CA LYS A 163 7.36 0.49 0.05
C LYS A 163 7.64 -0.93 0.51
N ALA A 164 7.53 -1.21 1.82
CA ALA A 164 7.65 -2.55 2.37
C ALA A 164 6.53 -3.48 1.84
N THR A 165 6.79 -4.80 1.89
CA THR A 165 5.85 -5.83 1.48
C THR A 165 4.92 -6.18 2.63
N ALA A 166 3.61 -6.06 2.45
CA ALA A 166 2.64 -6.53 3.44
C ALA A 166 2.61 -8.07 3.48
N ILE A 167 2.74 -8.66 4.67
CA ILE A 167 2.77 -10.12 4.88
C ILE A 167 1.47 -10.64 5.52
N VAL A 168 0.94 -9.96 6.53
CA VAL A 168 -0.30 -10.34 7.23
C VAL A 168 -0.88 -9.16 8.02
N ASP A 169 -2.21 -9.03 8.01
CA ASP A 169 -2.94 -8.14 8.90
C ASP A 169 -2.84 -8.66 10.35
N SER A 170 -2.13 -7.93 11.23
CA SER A 170 -1.98 -8.28 12.65
C SER A 170 -1.58 -7.05 13.44
N SER A 171 -2.44 -6.67 14.39
CA SER A 171 -2.21 -5.57 15.34
C SER A 171 -1.20 -5.92 16.43
N VAL A 172 -1.00 -7.22 16.69
CA VAL A 172 0.06 -7.75 17.55
C VAL A 172 1.25 -8.20 16.70
N PHE A 173 2.44 -7.74 17.05
CA PHE A 173 3.72 -8.30 16.61
C PHE A 173 4.70 -8.26 17.78
N GLY A 174 4.96 -9.43 18.38
CA GLY A 174 5.97 -9.62 19.41
C GLY A 174 6.93 -10.72 19.01
N PHE A 175 8.17 -10.67 19.48
CA PHE A 175 9.16 -11.70 19.22
C PHE A 175 10.13 -11.90 20.39
N VAL A 176 10.51 -13.15 20.62
CA VAL A 176 11.51 -13.55 21.62
C VAL A 176 12.48 -14.51 20.97
N TYR A 177 13.78 -14.22 21.06
CA TYR A 177 14.85 -15.11 20.61
C TYR A 177 15.70 -15.55 21.79
N GLU A 178 15.70 -16.86 22.07
CA GLU A 178 16.53 -17.46 23.11
C GLU A 178 17.10 -18.81 22.66
N ASN A 179 18.36 -19.09 23.00
CA ASN A 179 18.98 -20.41 22.81
C ASN A 179 18.90 -20.97 21.37
N GLY A 180 18.83 -20.09 20.35
CA GLY A 180 18.66 -20.48 18.94
C GLY A 180 17.21 -20.73 18.50
N LEU A 181 16.21 -20.45 19.34
CA LEU A 181 14.79 -20.49 19.01
C LEU A 181 14.24 -19.07 18.92
N LEU A 182 13.73 -18.66 17.75
CA LEU A 182 12.93 -17.45 17.62
C LEU A 182 11.45 -17.82 17.72
N THR A 183 10.75 -17.29 18.71
CA THR A 183 9.29 -17.30 18.81
C THR A 183 8.75 -15.96 18.33
N ILE A 184 7.70 -15.98 17.50
CA ILE A 184 6.95 -14.80 17.04
C ILE A 184 5.49 -14.96 17.48
N VAL A 185 4.90 -13.89 18.01
CA VAL A 185 3.52 -13.79 18.51
C VAL A 185 2.75 -12.77 17.68
N THR A 186 1.53 -13.13 17.27
CA THR A 186 0.63 -12.36 16.41
C THR A 186 -0.83 -12.54 16.86
N ASP A 187 -1.77 -11.80 16.24
CA ASP A 187 -3.21 -12.05 16.43
C ASP A 187 -3.67 -13.43 15.93
N ALA A 188 -2.86 -14.09 15.09
CA ALA A 188 -3.04 -15.48 14.67
C ALA A 188 -2.54 -16.52 15.71
N GLY A 189 -1.86 -16.08 16.77
CA GLY A 189 -1.19 -16.92 17.75
C GLY A 189 0.34 -16.92 17.60
N GLU A 190 0.96 -17.99 18.06
CA GLU A 190 2.42 -18.13 18.21
C GLU A 190 3.02 -19.09 17.17
N VAL A 191 4.22 -18.79 16.68
CA VAL A 191 5.06 -19.72 15.92
C VAL A 191 6.51 -19.65 16.35
N SER A 192 7.17 -20.81 16.47
CA SER A 192 8.59 -20.90 16.85
C SER A 192 9.43 -21.51 15.73
N VAL A 193 10.57 -20.87 15.44
CA VAL A 193 11.52 -21.23 14.38
C VAL A 193 12.87 -21.53 15.03
N ALA A 194 13.34 -22.77 14.90
CA ALA A 194 14.69 -23.13 15.32
C ALA A 194 15.70 -22.64 14.27
N LEU A 195 16.56 -21.69 14.68
CA LEU A 195 17.56 -21.01 13.87
C LEU A 195 18.96 -21.58 14.15
N ARG A 196 19.85 -21.41 13.18
CA ARG A 196 21.28 -21.72 13.29
C ARG A 196 22.08 -20.55 13.84
N SER A 197 21.44 -19.38 13.97
CA SER A 197 22.03 -18.13 14.43
C SER A 197 22.75 -18.25 15.78
N GLY A 198 22.26 -19.11 16.68
CA GLY A 198 22.78 -19.29 18.05
C GLY A 198 24.12 -20.02 18.18
N GLY A 199 24.77 -20.38 17.07
CA GLY A 199 26.10 -21.00 17.07
C GLY A 199 26.08 -22.48 17.45
N GLY A 200 25.80 -23.35 16.46
CA GLY A 200 25.98 -24.78 16.65
C GLY A 200 27.47 -25.15 16.82
N GLU A 201 27.84 -25.72 17.97
CA GLU A 201 29.20 -26.22 18.24
C GLU A 201 29.67 -27.21 17.16
N ARG A 202 30.96 -27.09 16.78
CA ARG A 202 31.68 -27.96 15.84
C ARG A 202 33.16 -28.05 16.19
#